data_AF-A0A843F952-F1
#
_entry.id   AF-A0A843F952-F1
#
_cell.length_a   1.000
_cell.length_b   1.000
_cell.length_c   1.000
_cell.angle_alpha   90.00
_cell.angle_beta   90.00
_cell.angle_gamma   90.00
#
_symmetry.space_group_name_H-M   'P 1'
#
loop_
_entity.id
_entity.type
_entity.pdbx_description
1 polymer ?
#
loop_
_entity_poly.entity_id
_entity_poly.type
_entity_poly.pdbx_seq_one_letter_code
_entity_poly.pdbx_strand_id
1 'polypeptide(L)' 'METKIRQFRQEKGMTQQELADLAGVTRQTINALENARYNPSLLLAYNITKILGKPAIEDVFIFDE' A
#
# COMPACT_ATOMS: atom_id res chain seq x y z
N MET A 1 -2.49 -10.44 -8.44
CA MET A 1 -2.35 -9.09 -7.84
C MET A 1 -1.07 -9.05 -7.03
N GLU A 2 -0.06 -8.39 -7.56
CA GLU A 2 1.18 -8.09 -6.86
C GLU A 2 1.10 -6.67 -6.28
N THR A 3 1.86 -6.37 -5.22
CA THR A 3 1.95 -4.98 -4.69
C THR A 3 3.40 -4.56 -4.47
N LYS A 4 3.71 -3.30 -4.82
CA LYS A 4 5.00 -2.64 -4.57
C LYS A 4 5.00 -1.81 -3.28
N ILE A 5 3.99 -2.00 -2.41
CA ILE A 5 3.85 -1.27 -1.15
C ILE A 5 5.11 -1.41 -0.29
N ARG A 6 5.60 -2.64 -0.10
CA ARG A 6 6.78 -2.89 0.72
C ARG A 6 8.00 -2.15 0.20
N GLN A 7 8.24 -2.22 -1.11
CA GLN A 7 9.36 -1.56 -1.78
C GLN A 7 9.32 -0.05 -1.51
N PHE A 8 8.22 0.61 -1.87
CA PHE A 8 8.12 2.08 -1.74
C PHE A 8 8.08 2.56 -0.30
N ARG A 9 7.51 1.76 0.60
CA ARG A 9 7.56 2.05 2.03
C ARG A 9 9.00 2.03 2.55
N GLN A 10 9.80 1.04 2.15
CA GLN A 10 11.21 0.94 2.52
C GLN A 10 12.08 2.03 1.88
N GLU A 11 11.82 2.41 0.62
CA GLU A 11 12.48 3.56 -0.03
C GLU A 11 12.26 4.86 0.74
N LYS A 12 11.11 5.00 1.42
CA LYS A 12 10.79 6.14 2.29
C LYS A 12 11.25 5.97 3.75
N GLY A 13 11.90 4.87 4.10
CA GLY A 13 12.33 4.59 5.47
C GLY A 13 11.18 4.36 6.46
N MET A 14 9.98 4.06 5.96
CA MET A 14 8.78 3.87 6.79
C MET A 14 8.64 2.42 7.27
N THR A 15 8.07 2.23 8.45
CA THR A 15 7.59 0.96 9.00
C THR A 15 6.15 0.67 8.56
N GLN A 16 5.71 -0.58 8.69
CA GLN A 16 4.30 -0.94 8.42
C GLN A 16 3.32 -0.18 9.32
N GLN A 17 3.71 0.13 10.57
CA GLN A 17 2.88 0.86 11.51
C GLN A 17 2.70 2.31 11.05
N GLU A 18 3.78 2.99 10.65
CA GLU A 18 3.70 4.38 10.17
C GLU A 18 2.85 4.52 8.90
N LEU A 19 2.95 3.56 7.97
CA LEU A 19 2.06 3.55 6.81
C LEU A 19 0.59 3.31 7.20
N ALA A 20 0.35 2.45 8.18
CA ALA A 20 -0.99 2.15 8.68
C ALA A 20 -1.61 3.38 9.34
N ASP A 21 -0.84 4.09 10.17
CA ASP A 21 -1.27 5.30 10.87
C ASP A 21 -1.64 6.41 9.87
N LEU A 22 -0.82 6.61 8.83
CA LEU A 22 -1.11 7.59 7.77
C LEU A 22 -2.30 7.21 6.89
N ALA A 23 -2.48 5.90 6.63
CA ALA A 23 -3.58 5.40 5.81
C ALA A 23 -4.89 5.24 6.61
N GLY A 24 -4.86 5.44 7.93
CA GLY A 24 -6.03 5.28 8.80
C GLY A 24 -6.51 3.82 8.91
N VAL A 25 -5.59 2.85 8.83
CA VAL A 25 -5.89 1.42 8.90
C VAL A 25 -5.02 0.73 9.95
N THR A 26 -5.25 -0.57 10.17
CA THR A 26 -4.41 -1.35 11.09
C THR A 26 -3.09 -1.77 10.43
N ARG A 27 -2.04 -2.01 11.22
CA ARG A 27 -0.78 -2.60 10.72
C ARG A 27 -1.02 -3.95 10.03
N GLN A 28 -1.99 -4.73 10.51
CA GLN A 28 -2.39 -6.00 9.93
C GLN A 28 -2.97 -5.81 8.52
N THR A 29 -3.73 -4.74 8.28
CA THR A 29 -4.22 -4.37 6.94
C THR A 29 -3.06 -4.11 5.99
N ILE A 30 -2.05 -3.32 6.40
CA ILE A 30 -0.85 -3.08 5.58
C ILE A 30 -0.09 -4.38 5.32
N ASN A 31 0.07 -5.23 6.34
CA ASN A 31 0.72 -6.54 6.18
C ASN A 31 -0.06 -7.44 5.19
N ALA A 32 -1.39 -7.48 5.27
CA ALA A 32 -2.21 -8.25 4.36
C ALA A 32 -2.07 -7.74 2.91
N LEU A 33 -2.06 -6.42 2.71
CA LEU A 33 -1.85 -5.78 1.41
C LEU A 33 -0.47 -6.09 0.83
N GLU A 34 0.60 -5.95 1.62
CA GLU A 34 1.97 -6.27 1.18
C GLU A 34 2.14 -7.73 0.74
N ASN A 35 1.33 -8.64 1.29
CA ASN A 35 1.34 -10.05 0.94
C ASN A 35 0.23 -10.43 -0.04
N ALA A 36 -0.45 -9.45 -0.66
CA ALA A 36 -1.56 -9.66 -1.60
C ALA A 36 -2.72 -10.53 -1.05
N ARG A 37 -2.93 -10.55 0.27
CA ARG A 37 -3.96 -11.33 0.95
C ARG A 37 -5.27 -10.58 1.14
N TYR A 38 -5.35 -9.34 0.68
CA TYR A 38 -6.50 -8.47 0.84
C TYR A 38 -6.64 -7.57 -0.38
N ASN A 39 -7.85 -7.45 -0.92
CA ASN A 39 -8.16 -6.49 -1.98
C ASN A 39 -8.65 -5.19 -1.33
N PRO A 40 -7.89 -4.07 -1.44
CA PRO A 40 -8.31 -2.80 -0.86
C PRO A 40 -9.54 -2.23 -1.57
N SER A 41 -10.26 -1.33 -0.89
CA SER A 41 -11.17 -0.42 -1.58
C SER A 41 -10.38 0.54 -2.47
N LEU A 42 -11.02 1.07 -3.52
CA LEU A 42 -10.39 2.07 -4.40
C LEU A 42 -9.86 3.28 -3.62
N LEU A 43 -10.60 3.74 -2.60
CA LEU A 43 -10.19 4.85 -1.75
C LEU A 43 -8.95 4.52 -0.92
N LEU A 44 -8.86 3.31 -0.36
CA LEU A 44 -7.69 2.87 0.39
C LEU A 44 -6.46 2.74 -0.53
N ALA A 45 -6.63 2.15 -1.71
CA ALA A 45 -5.57 2.05 -2.71
C ALA A 45 -5.06 3.44 -3.12
N TYR A 46 -5.98 4.37 -3.43
CA TYR A 46 -5.66 5.76 -3.73
C TYR A 46 -4.87 6.45 -2.60
N ASN A 47 -5.34 6.33 -1.35
CA ASN A 47 -4.69 6.93 -0.19
C ASN A 47 -3.27 6.39 0.01
N ILE A 48 -3.10 5.06 -0.05
CA ILE A 48 -1.78 4.43 0.08
C ILE A 48 -0.85 4.90 -1.05
N THR A 49 -1.32 4.95 -2.29
CA THR A 49 -0.55 5.47 -3.43
C THR A 49 -0.07 6.90 -3.20
N LYS A 50 -0.94 7.78 -2.69
CA LYS A 50 -0.56 9.16 -2.34
C LYS A 50 0.47 9.22 -1.22
N ILE A 51 0.29 8.44 -0.15
CA ILE A 51 1.24 8.37 0.97
C ILE A 51 2.61 7.89 0.47
N LEU A 52 2.64 6.92 -0.43
CA LEU A 52 3.87 6.40 -1.06
C LEU A 52 4.44 7.32 -2.14
N GLY A 53 3.78 8.43 -2.47
CA GLY A 53 4.27 9.44 -3.41
C GLY A 53 4.31 8.95 -4.85
N LYS A 54 3.41 8.04 -5.25
CA LYS A 54 3.31 7.55 -6.62
C LYS A 54 2.17 8.24 -7.37
N PRO A 55 2.31 8.45 -8.70
CA PRO A 55 1.32 9.19 -9.47
C PRO A 55 0.00 8.42 -9.67
N ALA A 56 0.07 7.10 -9.85
CA ALA A 56 -1.07 6.25 -10.20
C ALA A 56 -1.19 5.01 -9.28
N ILE A 57 -2.38 4.43 -9.19
CA ILE A 57 -2.63 3.24 -8.35
C ILE A 57 -1.85 2.04 -8.89
N GLU A 58 -1.77 1.95 -10.21
CA GLU A 58 -1.10 0.92 -11.01
C GLU A 58 0.42 0.89 -10.78
N ASP A 59 1.02 1.99 -10.29
CA ASP A 59 2.43 2.00 -9.88
C ASP A 59 2.66 1.15 -8.62
N VAL A 60 1.63 1.04 -7.77
CA VAL A 60 1.69 0.41 -6.44
C VAL A 60 0.99 -0.95 -6.41
N PHE A 61 -0.14 -1.08 -7.11
CA PHE A 61 -0.97 -2.28 -7.17
C PHE A 61 -0.98 -2.80 -8.60
N ILE A 62 -0.39 -3.98 -8.82
CA ILE A 62 -0.27 -4.60 -10.12
C ILE A 62 -1.37 -5.65 -10.24
N PHE A 63 -2.34 -5.38 -11.08
CA PHE A 63 -3.41 -6.31 -11.40
C PHE A 63 -2.91 -7.19 -12.56
N ASP A 64 -2.87 -8.51 -12.34
CA ASP A 64 -2.71 -9.46 -13.44
C ASP A 64 -4.06 -9.56 -14.16
N GLU A 65 -4.04 -9.62 -15.49
CA GLU A 65 -5.23 -9.89 -16.32
C GLU A 65 -5.88 -11.24 -16.01
#